data_AF-A0A2G5UBX6-F1
#
_entry.id   AF-A0A2G5UBX6-F1
#
_cell.length_a   1.000
_cell.length_b   1.000
_cell.length_c   1.000
_cell.angle_alpha   90.00
_cell.angle_beta   90.00
_cell.angle_gamma   90.00
#
_symmetry.space_group_name_H-M   'P 1'
#
loop_
_entity.id
_entity.type
_entity.pdbx_description
1 polymer ?
#
loop_
_entity_poly.entity_id
_entity_poly.type
_entity_poly.pdbx_seq_one_letter_code
_entity_poly.pdbx_strand_id
1 'polypeptide(L)'
;MPLVPDRTQILTNLPAKFHRPGTVLINTGPFNKFGLDYATFKFDRYNTMKKDTVPIYLVLPFTGLKISFLCDRNWHGPYCDKFCNQDHADIINRRCTHNGTLGCPKDFHGPNCDIPLDQSSDQCQCSNGGYCISEFQNPEDTVDRLICECPVGFEGDHCETKQHDYELNMKKKRYGTPGKQALLEQFERDSAVINELHPQFDPHVHKN
;
A
#
# COMPACT_ATOMS: atom_id res chain seq x y z
N MET A 1 -16.43 -28.41 -1.94
CA MET A 1 -14.97 -28.35 -2.20
C MET A 1 -14.49 -27.00 -1.71
N PRO A 2 -13.44 -26.91 -0.87
CA PRO A 2 -12.82 -25.63 -0.61
C PRO A 2 -12.29 -25.09 -1.94
N LEU A 3 -12.71 -23.89 -2.31
CA LEU A 3 -12.15 -23.20 -3.46
C LEU A 3 -10.75 -22.76 -3.04
N VAL A 4 -9.75 -23.56 -3.39
CA VAL A 4 -8.35 -23.21 -3.19
C VAL A 4 -7.89 -22.50 -4.45
N PRO A 5 -7.26 -21.32 -4.36
CA PRO A 5 -6.78 -20.61 -5.53
C PRO A 5 -5.71 -21.44 -6.24
N ASP A 6 -5.95 -21.75 -7.51
CA ASP A 6 -5.05 -22.56 -8.33
C ASP A 6 -3.69 -21.85 -8.53
N ARG A 7 -3.70 -20.51 -8.63
CA ARG A 7 -2.49 -19.66 -8.53
C ARG A 7 -2.81 -18.18 -8.28
N THR A 8 -1.98 -17.50 -7.49
CA THR A 8 -1.98 -16.03 -7.40
C THR A 8 -1.22 -15.43 -8.58
N GLN A 9 -1.78 -14.41 -9.23
CA GLN A 9 -1.14 -13.72 -10.36
C GLN A 9 -1.30 -12.21 -10.26
N ILE A 10 -0.31 -11.49 -10.77
CA ILE A 10 -0.47 -10.07 -11.10
C ILE A 10 -1.29 -10.00 -12.39
N LEU A 11 -2.54 -9.52 -12.28
CA LEU A 11 -3.42 -9.37 -13.44
C LEU A 11 -2.92 -8.26 -14.38
N THR A 12 -2.46 -7.14 -13.82
CA THR A 12 -1.95 -5.99 -14.58
C THR A 12 -1.12 -5.07 -13.70
N ASN A 13 -0.14 -4.39 -14.30
CA ASN A 13 0.58 -3.26 -13.71
C ASN A 13 0.25 -2.01 -14.54
N LEU A 14 -0.30 -0.99 -13.89
CA LEU A 14 -0.67 0.28 -14.53
C LEU A 14 0.24 1.38 -14.00
N PRO A 15 1.35 1.71 -14.69
CA PRO A 15 2.25 2.76 -14.24
C PRO A 15 1.53 4.11 -14.31
N ALA A 16 1.59 4.86 -13.22
CA ALA A 16 0.99 6.19 -13.11
C ALA A 16 1.95 7.14 -12.41
N LYS A 17 2.08 8.36 -12.94
CA LYS A 17 2.90 9.41 -12.32
C LYS A 17 2.00 10.31 -11.46
N PHE A 18 2.25 10.32 -10.16
CA PHE A 18 1.59 11.21 -9.22
C PHE A 18 2.57 12.32 -8.85
N HIS A 19 2.15 13.58 -8.95
CA HIS A 19 2.94 14.73 -8.48
C HIS A 19 2.31 15.37 -7.22
N ARG A 20 1.15 14.86 -6.81
CA ARG A 20 0.34 15.27 -5.65
C ARG A 20 -0.69 14.18 -5.36
N PRO A 21 -1.26 14.11 -4.15
CA PRO A 21 -2.31 13.15 -3.86
C PRO A 21 -3.50 13.39 -4.80
N GLY A 22 -4.10 12.32 -5.32
CA GLY A 22 -5.08 12.42 -6.39
C GLY A 22 -6.22 11.42 -6.23
N THR A 23 -7.31 11.64 -6.96
CA THR A 23 -8.41 10.68 -7.03
C THR A 23 -8.08 9.64 -8.10
N VAL A 24 -8.15 8.36 -7.75
CA VAL A 24 -8.03 7.26 -8.72
C VAL A 24 -9.43 6.78 -9.10
N LEU A 25 -9.67 6.67 -10.41
CA LEU A 25 -10.87 6.07 -10.99
C LEU A 25 -10.46 4.84 -11.80
N ILE A 26 -10.95 3.67 -11.39
CA ILE A 26 -10.75 2.42 -12.12
C ILE A 26 -12.07 2.07 -12.79
N ASN A 27 -12.11 2.15 -14.13
CA ASN A 27 -13.25 1.71 -14.92
C ASN A 27 -13.07 0.26 -15.34
N THR A 28 -14.12 -0.55 -15.16
CA THR A 28 -14.14 -1.99 -15.48
C THR A 28 -15.36 -2.32 -16.32
N GLY A 29 -15.27 -3.29 -17.23
CA GLY A 29 -16.36 -3.67 -18.14
C GLY A 29 -15.89 -3.85 -19.58
N PRO A 30 -16.81 -4.13 -20.52
CA PRO A 30 -18.25 -4.32 -20.32
C PRO A 30 -18.61 -5.74 -19.88
N PHE A 31 -19.77 -5.89 -19.23
CA PHE A 31 -20.37 -7.19 -18.91
C PHE A 31 -21.77 -7.30 -19.52
N ASN A 32 -21.78 -7.37 -20.86
CA ASN A 32 -22.98 -7.31 -21.72
C ASN A 32 -24.08 -8.31 -21.33
N LYS A 33 -23.71 -9.51 -20.82
CA LYS A 33 -24.65 -10.55 -20.38
C LYS A 33 -25.64 -10.01 -19.34
N PHE A 34 -25.17 -9.10 -18.48
CA PHE A 34 -25.95 -8.48 -17.41
C PHE A 34 -26.34 -7.02 -17.68
N GLY A 35 -26.13 -6.53 -18.91
CA GLY A 35 -26.46 -5.15 -19.28
C GLY A 35 -25.62 -4.10 -18.55
N LEU A 36 -24.44 -4.47 -18.04
CA LEU A 36 -23.48 -3.54 -17.44
C LEU A 36 -22.52 -3.05 -18.52
N ASP A 37 -22.55 -1.75 -18.81
CA ASP A 37 -21.64 -1.12 -19.77
C ASP A 37 -20.27 -0.94 -19.14
N TYR A 38 -20.24 -0.40 -17.92
CA TYR A 38 -19.03 -0.33 -17.10
C TYR A 38 -19.35 -0.07 -15.62
N ALA A 39 -18.39 -0.36 -14.75
CA ALA A 39 -18.40 0.03 -13.35
C ALA A 39 -17.15 0.84 -13.02
N THR A 40 -17.32 1.92 -12.27
CA THR A 40 -16.24 2.77 -11.79
C THR A 40 -16.01 2.51 -10.31
N PHE A 41 -14.78 2.13 -9.96
CA PHE A 41 -14.29 2.16 -8.59
C PHE A 41 -13.57 3.49 -8.37
N LYS A 42 -14.06 4.29 -7.43
CA LYS A 42 -13.48 5.58 -7.07
C LYS A 42 -12.75 5.47 -5.73
N PHE A 43 -11.49 5.90 -5.73
CA PHE A 43 -10.65 6.03 -4.55
C PHE A 43 -10.37 7.52 -4.33
N ASP A 44 -10.92 8.08 -3.25
CA ASP A 44 -10.76 9.48 -2.90
C ASP A 44 -9.38 9.70 -2.25
N ARG A 45 -8.59 10.64 -2.80
CA ARG A 45 -7.31 11.15 -2.25
C ARG A 45 -6.28 10.04 -1.92
N TYR A 46 -5.60 9.55 -2.95
CA TYR A 46 -4.57 8.52 -2.88
C TYR A 46 -3.16 9.11 -2.99
N ASN A 47 -2.19 8.59 -2.21
CA ASN A 47 -0.75 8.89 -2.29
C ASN A 47 0.05 7.58 -2.43
N THR A 48 1.36 7.63 -2.64
CA THR A 48 2.12 6.42 -2.98
C THR A 48 2.66 5.63 -1.79
N MET A 49 2.26 6.00 -0.57
CA MET A 49 2.52 5.18 0.61
C MET A 49 1.82 3.83 0.39
N LYS A 50 2.60 2.74 0.36
CA LYS A 50 2.14 1.40 0.01
C LYS A 50 0.79 1.09 0.65
N LYS A 51 -0.25 1.04 -0.16
CA LYS A 51 -1.62 0.80 0.33
C LYS A 51 -2.24 -0.33 -0.45
N ASP A 52 -2.53 -1.40 0.27
CA ASP A 52 -3.29 -2.52 -0.24
C ASP A 52 -4.78 -2.26 0.04
N THR A 53 -5.60 -2.34 -1.01
CA THR A 53 -7.05 -2.38 -0.91
C THR A 53 -7.51 -3.80 -1.18
N VAL A 54 -8.12 -4.41 -0.16
CA VAL A 54 -8.62 -5.79 -0.24
C VAL A 54 -10.12 -5.76 0.10
N PRO A 55 -11.04 -5.92 -0.88
CA PRO A 55 -12.46 -5.99 -0.58
C PRO A 55 -12.77 -7.26 0.23
N ILE A 56 -13.70 -7.20 1.18
CA ILE A 56 -14.06 -8.36 2.02
C ILE A 56 -14.74 -9.46 1.20
N TYR A 57 -15.64 -9.08 0.30
CA TYR A 57 -16.40 -10.00 -0.55
C TYR A 57 -16.03 -9.83 -2.02
N LEU A 58 -15.93 -10.96 -2.70
CA LEU A 58 -15.72 -11.08 -4.14
C LEU A 58 -16.84 -11.89 -4.77
N VAL A 59 -16.87 -11.91 -6.10
CA VAL A 59 -17.83 -12.69 -6.87
C VAL A 59 -17.04 -13.71 -7.67
N LEU A 60 -17.51 -14.97 -7.67
CA LEU A 60 -16.92 -16.03 -8.46
C LEU A 60 -16.78 -15.63 -9.95
N PRO A 61 -15.74 -16.12 -10.65
CA PRO A 61 -14.83 -17.20 -10.25
C PRO A 61 -13.62 -16.76 -9.40
N PHE A 62 -13.50 -15.48 -9.04
CA PHE A 62 -12.36 -15.01 -8.24
C PHE A 62 -12.62 -15.22 -6.74
N THR A 63 -11.68 -15.87 -6.07
CA THR A 63 -11.67 -16.04 -4.60
C THR A 63 -10.69 -15.10 -3.90
N GLY A 64 -9.77 -14.49 -4.67
CA GLY A 64 -8.77 -13.56 -4.18
C GLY A 64 -8.62 -12.34 -5.08
N LEU A 65 -8.61 -11.13 -4.49
CA LEU A 65 -8.32 -9.89 -5.19
C LEU A 65 -7.67 -8.90 -4.22
N LYS A 66 -6.52 -8.38 -4.61
CA LYS A 66 -5.83 -7.30 -3.89
C LYS A 66 -5.42 -6.24 -4.90
N ILE A 67 -5.79 -5.00 -4.61
CA ILE A 67 -5.36 -3.84 -5.39
C ILE A 67 -4.30 -3.12 -4.56
N SER A 68 -3.05 -3.26 -4.96
CA SER A 68 -1.94 -2.56 -4.34
C SER A 68 -1.63 -1.33 -5.16
N PHE A 69 -1.40 -0.21 -4.49
CA PHE A 69 -0.62 0.85 -5.09
C PHE A 69 0.62 1.14 -4.26
N LEU A 70 1.72 1.25 -4.98
CA LEU A 70 3.08 1.29 -4.46
C LEU A 70 3.97 1.96 -5.50
N CYS A 71 5.17 2.32 -5.07
CA CYS A 71 6.21 2.79 -5.97
C CYS A 71 6.81 1.66 -6.80
N ASP A 72 7.33 2.04 -7.97
CA ASP A 72 8.22 1.18 -8.74
C ASP A 72 9.48 0.83 -7.92
N ARG A 73 10.16 -0.24 -8.32
CA ARG A 73 11.41 -0.66 -7.66
C ARG A 73 12.40 0.52 -7.62
N ASN A 74 13.01 0.73 -6.45
CA ASN A 74 13.98 1.79 -6.18
C ASN A 74 13.40 3.22 -6.19
N TRP A 75 12.08 3.38 -6.25
CA TRP A 75 11.42 4.68 -6.11
C TRP A 75 10.70 4.75 -4.76
N HIS A 76 10.82 5.90 -4.11
CA HIS A 76 10.41 6.13 -2.74
C HIS A 76 9.83 7.54 -2.60
N GLY A 77 9.43 7.89 -1.37
CA GLY A 77 8.75 9.13 -1.05
C GLY A 77 7.24 9.07 -1.29
N PRO A 78 6.51 10.10 -0.84
CA PRO A 78 5.04 10.16 -0.91
C PRO A 78 4.47 10.26 -2.34
N TYR A 79 5.33 10.47 -3.33
CA TYR A 79 4.99 10.58 -4.76
C TYR A 79 5.79 9.64 -5.68
N CYS A 80 6.59 8.72 -5.13
CA CYS A 80 7.52 7.88 -5.90
C CYS A 80 8.48 8.66 -6.82
N ASP A 81 8.94 9.81 -6.36
CA ASP A 81 9.79 10.73 -7.13
C ASP A 81 11.23 10.78 -6.59
N LYS A 82 11.53 10.01 -5.55
CA LYS A 82 12.87 9.88 -4.98
C LYS A 82 13.47 8.53 -5.32
N PHE A 83 14.55 8.54 -6.10
CA PHE A 83 15.25 7.33 -6.47
C PHE A 83 16.30 6.95 -5.41
N CYS A 84 16.23 5.72 -4.92
CA CYS A 84 17.26 5.10 -4.10
C CYS A 84 17.44 3.64 -4.53
N ASN A 85 18.65 3.27 -4.93
CA ASN A 85 18.93 1.90 -5.38
C ASN A 85 19.21 0.99 -4.19
N GLN A 86 18.24 0.12 -3.85
CA GLN A 86 18.37 -0.79 -2.72
C GLN A 86 19.58 -1.73 -2.85
N ASP A 87 19.80 -2.30 -4.04
CA ASP A 87 20.91 -3.24 -4.28
C ASP A 87 22.27 -2.57 -4.03
N HIS A 88 22.39 -1.27 -4.35
CA HIS A 88 23.61 -0.52 -4.08
C HIS A 88 23.74 -0.15 -2.60
N ALA A 89 22.65 0.28 -1.95
CA ALA A 89 22.64 0.60 -0.53
C ALA A 89 23.10 -0.60 0.31
N ASP A 90 22.61 -1.80 -0.01
CA ASP A 90 22.96 -3.02 0.72
C ASP A 90 24.47 -3.33 0.66
N ILE A 91 25.13 -3.08 -0.48
CA ILE A 91 26.58 -3.31 -0.67
C ILE A 91 27.43 -2.45 0.27
N ILE A 92 26.97 -1.23 0.58
CA ILE A 92 27.67 -0.27 1.45
C ILE A 92 27.17 -0.29 2.90
N ASN A 93 26.50 -1.38 3.32
CA ASN A 93 25.90 -1.52 4.65
C ASN A 93 24.91 -0.38 4.98
N ARG A 94 24.06 -0.03 4.02
CA ARG A 94 22.97 0.94 4.13
C ARG A 94 21.65 0.33 3.64
N ARG A 95 20.55 1.06 3.81
CA ARG A 95 19.25 0.76 3.22
C ARG A 95 18.63 2.02 2.62
N CYS A 96 17.68 1.85 1.71
CA CYS A 96 16.79 2.94 1.33
C CYS A 96 15.71 3.13 2.40
N THR A 97 15.49 4.37 2.82
CA THR A 97 14.41 4.76 3.73
C THR A 97 13.10 4.95 2.94
N HIS A 98 11.98 5.12 3.64
CA HIS A 98 10.71 5.49 3.00
C HIS A 98 10.76 6.84 2.25
N ASN A 99 11.67 7.73 2.62
CA ASN A 99 11.89 9.02 1.97
C ASN A 99 12.75 8.92 0.69
N GLY A 100 13.34 7.76 0.41
CA GLY A 100 14.27 7.60 -0.70
C GLY A 100 15.66 8.17 -0.42
N THR A 101 15.99 8.35 0.86
CA THR A 101 17.34 8.67 1.33
C THR A 101 18.05 7.38 1.73
N LEU A 102 19.37 7.45 1.92
CA LEU A 102 20.12 6.37 2.55
C LEU A 102 19.86 6.42 4.06
N GLY A 103 19.87 5.26 4.71
CA GLY A 103 19.82 5.09 6.15
C GLY A 103 20.64 3.87 6.57
N CYS A 104 20.89 3.71 7.87
CA CYS A 104 21.52 2.50 8.37
C CYS A 104 20.54 1.32 8.41
N PRO A 105 21.04 0.08 8.49
CA PRO A 105 20.23 -1.06 8.91
C PRO A 105 19.42 -0.72 10.17
N LYS A 106 18.24 -1.35 10.29
CA LYS A 106 17.35 -1.13 11.44
C LYS A 106 18.11 -1.35 12.75
N ASP A 107 17.77 -0.54 13.76
CA ASP A 107 18.40 -0.52 15.08
C ASP A 107 19.87 -0.04 15.10
N PHE A 108 20.36 0.55 14.00
CA PHE A 108 21.68 1.17 13.95
C PHE A 108 21.64 2.59 13.39
N HIS A 109 22.66 3.37 13.75
CA HIS A 109 22.82 4.76 13.34
C HIS A 109 24.29 5.17 13.36
N GLY A 110 24.57 6.44 13.05
CA GLY A 110 25.91 7.00 12.96
C GLY A 110 26.55 6.88 11.58
N PRO A 111 27.72 7.50 11.37
CA PRO A 111 28.40 7.55 10.07
C PRO A 111 28.72 6.17 9.50
N ASN A 112 28.98 5.16 10.34
CA ASN A 112 29.35 3.81 9.91
C ASN A 112 28.28 2.74 10.20
N CYS A 113 27.10 3.12 10.69
CA CYS A 113 26.04 2.19 11.11
C CYS A 113 26.46 1.16 12.17
N ASP A 114 27.33 1.58 13.09
CA ASP A 114 27.90 0.76 14.14
C ASP A 114 27.39 1.14 15.53
N ILE A 115 26.61 2.23 15.63
CA ILE A 115 26.03 2.69 16.89
C ILE A 115 24.62 2.12 17.02
N PRO A 116 24.31 1.33 18.07
CA PRO A 116 22.96 0.86 18.33
C PRO A 116 22.00 2.04 18.54
N LEU A 117 20.88 2.01 17.84
CA LEU A 117 19.84 3.02 17.94
C LEU A 117 18.84 2.64 19.05
N ASP A 118 18.74 3.50 20.06
CA ASP A 118 17.75 3.36 21.12
C ASP A 118 16.39 3.92 20.67
N GLN A 119 15.41 3.03 20.50
CA GLN A 119 14.03 3.38 20.14
C GLN A 119 13.32 4.27 21.19
N SER A 120 13.85 4.35 22.42
CA SER A 120 13.35 5.17 23.52
C SER A 120 14.12 6.49 23.72
N SER A 121 15.09 6.79 22.86
CA SER A 121 15.86 8.03 22.88
C SER A 121 14.96 9.25 22.73
N ASP A 122 15.28 10.35 23.42
CA ASP A 122 14.59 11.63 23.29
C ASP A 122 14.61 12.20 21.87
N GLN A 123 15.55 11.75 21.03
CA GLN A 123 15.64 12.11 19.60
C GLN A 123 14.65 11.31 18.73
N CYS A 124 14.13 10.20 19.24
CA CYS A 124 13.23 9.27 18.59
C CYS A 124 11.80 9.39 19.15
N GLN A 125 11.16 10.54 18.96
CA GLN A 125 9.81 10.80 19.51
C GLN A 125 8.69 10.22 18.64
N CYS A 126 8.85 9.00 18.14
CA CYS A 126 7.86 8.37 17.27
C CYS A 126 6.61 7.96 18.05
N SER A 127 5.44 8.35 17.54
CA SER A 127 4.12 8.04 18.09
C SER A 127 3.45 6.90 17.33
N ASN A 128 2.36 6.36 17.88
CA ASN A 128 1.46 5.41 17.20
C ASN A 128 2.15 4.15 16.62
N GLY A 129 3.24 3.70 17.23
CA GLY A 129 4.01 2.55 16.75
C GLY A 129 4.94 2.88 15.58
N GLY A 130 5.22 4.16 15.32
CA GLY A 130 6.31 4.60 14.46
C GLY A 130 7.65 4.03 14.91
N TYR A 131 8.48 3.68 13.94
CA TYR A 131 9.78 3.06 14.18
C TYR A 131 10.90 4.03 13.87
N CYS A 132 11.77 4.29 14.84
CA CYS A 132 12.86 5.24 14.64
C CYS A 132 13.97 4.62 13.80
N ILE A 133 14.46 5.37 12.83
CA ILE A 133 15.56 4.99 11.95
C ILE A 133 16.49 6.18 11.72
N SER A 134 17.69 5.90 11.25
CA SER A 134 18.58 6.92 10.73
C SER A 134 18.34 7.18 9.25
N GLU A 135 18.51 8.44 8.84
CA GLU A 135 18.59 8.86 7.45
C GLU A 135 19.74 9.86 7.23
N PHE A 136 20.23 9.93 6.00
CA PHE A 136 21.20 10.92 5.55
C PHE A 136 20.49 11.88 4.60
N GLN A 137 20.62 13.20 4.81
CA GLN A 137 19.95 14.17 3.93
C GLN A 137 20.54 14.13 2.52
N ASN A 138 21.85 13.94 2.45
CA ASN A 138 22.61 13.73 1.22
C ASN A 138 23.44 12.45 1.31
N PRO A 139 23.70 11.78 0.16
CA PRO A 139 24.56 10.59 0.13
C PRO A 139 26.00 10.82 0.64
N GLU A 140 26.45 12.08 0.65
CA GLU A 140 27.79 12.48 1.11
C GLU A 140 27.84 12.88 2.58
N ASP A 141 26.69 12.93 3.27
CA ASP A 141 26.64 13.36 4.66
C ASP A 141 27.37 12.37 5.57
N THR A 142 28.18 12.91 6.48
CA THR A 142 28.87 12.14 7.52
C THR A 142 28.12 12.12 8.84
N VAL A 143 26.94 12.74 8.89
CA VAL A 143 26.09 12.82 10.08
C VAL A 143 24.68 12.42 9.67
N ASP A 144 24.12 11.47 10.39
CA ASP A 144 22.74 11.03 10.21
C ASP A 144 21.77 11.87 11.04
N ARG A 145 20.52 11.87 10.57
CA ARG A 145 19.37 12.39 11.30
C ARG A 145 18.48 11.21 11.68
N LEU A 146 17.90 11.25 12.87
CA LEU A 146 16.88 10.29 13.28
C LEU A 146 15.49 10.75 12.83
N ILE A 147 14.74 9.85 12.21
CA ILE A 147 13.38 10.07 11.72
C ILE A 147 12.47 8.88 12.05
N CYS A 148 11.16 9.08 11.93
CA CYS A 148 10.18 8.05 12.16
C CYS A 148 9.69 7.42 10.85
N GLU A 149 9.76 6.09 10.74
CA GLU A 149 9.01 5.32 9.75
C GLU A 149 7.60 5.05 10.30
N CYS A 150 6.60 5.71 9.73
CA CYS A 150 5.23 5.60 10.21
C CYS A 150 4.53 4.33 9.72
N PRO A 151 3.76 3.65 10.60
CA PRO A 151 2.90 2.56 10.20
C PRO A 151 1.76 3.09 9.31
N VAL A 152 1.12 2.16 8.61
CA VAL A 152 -0.03 2.47 7.73
C VAL A 152 -1.13 3.15 8.55
N GLY A 153 -1.63 4.28 8.04
CA GLY A 153 -2.69 5.07 8.70
C GLY A 153 -2.18 6.19 9.60
N PHE A 154 -0.87 6.40 9.71
CA PHE A 154 -0.26 7.49 10.48
C PHE A 154 0.75 8.28 9.63
N GLU A 155 0.84 9.58 9.91
CA GLU A 155 1.73 10.54 9.24
C GLU A 155 2.18 11.64 10.20
N GLY A 156 3.05 12.52 9.70
CA GLY A 156 3.76 13.52 10.50
C GLY A 156 5.20 13.12 10.76
N ASP A 157 6.03 14.08 11.16
CA ASP A 157 7.46 13.87 11.41
C ASP A 157 7.69 12.84 12.54
N HIS A 158 6.70 12.70 13.42
CA HIS A 158 6.70 11.81 14.57
C HIS A 158 5.56 10.79 14.50
N CYS A 159 4.91 10.60 13.35
CA CYS A 159 3.74 9.72 13.19
C CYS A 159 2.59 10.06 14.16
N GLU A 160 2.52 11.31 14.61
CA GLU A 160 1.59 11.80 15.62
C GLU A 160 0.18 12.02 15.07
N THR A 161 0.09 12.24 13.76
CA THR A 161 -1.18 12.50 13.09
C THR A 161 -1.72 11.20 12.53
N LYS A 162 -2.96 10.84 12.91
CA LYS A 162 -3.71 9.87 12.12
C LYS A 162 -3.84 10.46 10.74
N GLN A 163 -3.40 9.71 9.73
CA GLN A 163 -3.82 10.02 8.38
C GLN A 163 -5.33 10.11 8.43
N HIS A 164 -5.90 11.24 7.98
CA HIS A 164 -7.34 11.34 7.80
C HIS A 164 -7.81 10.03 7.23
N ASP A 165 -8.94 9.50 7.71
CA ASP A 165 -9.58 8.33 7.17
C ASP A 165 -9.69 8.52 5.65
N TYR A 166 -8.62 8.12 4.96
CA TYR A 166 -8.65 7.49 3.68
C TYR A 166 -9.24 6.13 3.98
N GLU A 167 -10.43 6.11 4.60
CA GLU A 167 -11.39 5.06 4.42
C GLU A 167 -11.33 4.87 2.91
N LEU A 168 -10.72 3.76 2.52
CA LEU A 168 -10.86 3.20 1.20
C LEU A 168 -12.33 2.77 1.12
N ASN A 169 -13.24 3.73 1.24
CA ASN A 169 -14.58 3.66 0.74
C ASN A 169 -14.38 3.69 -0.77
N MET A 170 -13.92 2.55 -1.30
CA MET A 170 -13.93 2.25 -2.69
C MET A 170 -15.39 2.36 -3.11
N LYS A 171 -15.75 3.52 -3.65
CA LYS A 171 -17.13 3.78 -4.06
C LYS A 171 -17.29 3.14 -5.43
N LYS A 172 -18.08 2.06 -5.47
CA LYS A 172 -18.48 1.41 -6.72
C LYS A 172 -19.70 2.13 -7.29
N LYS A 173 -19.59 2.66 -8.50
CA LYS A 173 -20.72 3.14 -9.31
C LYS A 173 -20.87 2.23 -10.53
N ARG A 174 -22.11 1.91 -10.89
CA ARG A 174 -22.45 1.05 -12.04
C ARG A 174 -23.17 1.90 -13.09
N TYR A 175 -22.86 1.64 -14.35
CA TYR A 175 -23.47 2.28 -15.51
C TYR A 175 -23.92 1.18 -16.48
N GLY A 176 -25.20 1.19 -16.84
CA GLY A 176 -25.80 0.12 -17.65
C GLY A 176 -27.30 0.28 -17.86
N THR A 177 -27.91 -0.73 -18.49
CA THR A 177 -29.34 -0.75 -18.79
C THR A 177 -30.17 -1.15 -17.56
N PRO A 178 -31.17 -0.34 -17.14
CA PRO A 178 -31.94 -0.58 -15.91
C PRO A 178 -32.62 -1.96 -15.86
N GLY A 179 -33.07 -2.48 -17.01
CA GLY A 179 -33.86 -3.72 -17.09
C GLY A 179 -33.11 -5.01 -16.74
N LYS A 180 -31.78 -4.99 -16.65
CA LYS A 180 -30.97 -6.18 -16.29
C LYS A 180 -30.21 -6.03 -14.97
N GLN A 181 -30.38 -4.91 -14.27
CA GLN A 181 -29.69 -4.65 -13.01
C GLN A 181 -30.05 -5.67 -11.92
N ALA A 182 -31.32 -6.09 -11.85
CA ALA A 182 -31.77 -7.10 -10.89
C ALA A 182 -31.07 -8.47 -11.08
N LEU A 183 -30.77 -8.85 -12.33
CA LEU A 183 -30.04 -10.08 -12.63
C LEU A 183 -28.59 -10.01 -12.17
N LEU A 184 -27.95 -8.84 -12.33
CA LEU A 184 -26.59 -8.62 -11.84
C LEU A 184 -26.54 -8.70 -10.31
N GLU A 185 -27.47 -8.04 -9.64
CA GLU A 185 -27.55 -8.06 -8.17
C GLU A 185 -27.84 -9.46 -7.63
N GLN A 186 -28.70 -10.22 -8.30
CA GLN A 186 -28.93 -11.62 -7.95
C GLN A 186 -27.66 -12.45 -8.13
N PHE A 187 -26.97 -12.34 -9.26
CA PHE A 187 -25.71 -13.04 -9.49
C PHE A 187 -24.64 -12.69 -8.45
N GLU A 188 -24.46 -11.39 -8.16
CA GLU A 188 -23.51 -10.94 -7.13
C GLU A 188 -23.84 -11.51 -5.75
N ARG A 189 -25.13 -11.60 -5.37
CA ARG A 189 -25.55 -12.22 -4.10
C ARG A 189 -25.29 -13.72 -4.07
N ASP A 190 -25.68 -14.43 -5.12
CA ASP A 190 -25.63 -15.90 -5.17
C ASP A 190 -24.20 -16.42 -5.34
N SER A 191 -23.28 -15.59 -5.84
CA SER A 191 -21.89 -15.93 -6.13
C SER A 191 -20.89 -15.20 -5.23
N ALA A 192 -21.37 -14.52 -4.19
CA ALA A 192 -20.53 -13.83 -3.22
C ALA A 192 -19.69 -14.82 -2.41
N VAL A 193 -18.39 -14.61 -2.37
CA VAL A 193 -17.43 -15.38 -1.58
C VAL A 193 -16.53 -14.45 -0.79
N ILE A 194 -16.02 -14.93 0.35
CA ILE A 194 -15.03 -14.19 1.13
C ILE A 194 -13.73 -14.11 0.33
N ASN A 195 -13.11 -12.94 0.33
CA ASN A 195 -11.80 -12.73 -0.27
C ASN A 195 -10.72 -13.38 0.60
N GLU A 196 -10.08 -14.41 0.07
CA GLU A 196 -9.03 -15.17 0.76
C GLU A 196 -7.76 -14.32 1.05
N LEU A 197 -7.56 -13.21 0.32
CA LEU A 197 -6.43 -12.31 0.53
C LEU A 197 -6.69 -11.26 1.62
N HIS A 198 -7.89 -11.28 2.24
CA HIS A 198 -8.26 -10.28 3.23
C HIS A 198 -7.54 -10.55 4.56
N PRO A 199 -6.86 -9.56 5.18
CA PRO A 199 -6.00 -9.78 6.35
C PRO A 199 -6.67 -10.48 7.54
N GLN A 200 -7.97 -10.26 7.75
CA GLN A 200 -8.74 -10.92 8.81
C GLN A 200 -8.94 -12.44 8.60
N PHE A 201 -8.77 -12.89 7.36
CA PHE A 201 -8.98 -14.28 6.94
C PHE A 201 -7.71 -14.89 6.33
N ASP A 202 -6.59 -14.16 6.38
CA ASP A 202 -5.29 -14.64 5.93
C ASP A 202 -4.75 -15.66 6.95
N PRO A 203 -4.62 -16.95 6.59
CA PRO A 203 -4.16 -18.00 7.49
C PRO A 203 -2.69 -17.83 7.92
N HIS A 204 -1.94 -16.88 7.35
CA HIS A 204 -0.55 -16.58 7.71
C HIS A 204 -0.40 -15.44 8.73
N VAL A 205 -1.46 -14.69 9.05
CA VAL A 205 -1.39 -13.55 9.99
C VAL A 205 -1.46 -13.98 11.46
N HIS A 206 -1.87 -15.23 11.74
CA HIS A 206 -1.97 -15.77 13.10
C HIS A 206 -0.85 -16.74 13.50
N LYS A 207 0.30 -16.70 12.82
CA LYS A 207 1.52 -17.38 13.29
C LYS A 207 2.59 -16.34 13.60
N ASN A 208 2.49 -15.75 14.79
CA ASN A 208 3.61 -15.30 15.63
C ASN A 208 3.08 -15.00 17.03
#